data_AF-A0A966QXX1-F1
#
_entry.id   AF-A0A966QXX1-F1
#
_cell.length_a   1.000
_cell.length_b   1.000
_cell.length_c   1.000
_cell.angle_alpha   90.00
_cell.angle_beta   90.00
_cell.angle_gamma   90.00
#
_symmetry.space_group_name_H-M   'P 1'
#
loop_
_entity.id
_entity.type
_entity.pdbx_description
1 polymer ?
#
loop_
_entity_poly.entity_id
_entity_poly.type
_entity_poly.pdbx_seq_one_letter_code
_entity_poly.pdbx_strand_id
1 'polypeptide(L)' 'MKATLTFTLPEEQVEFDTAIQASAAKSMLWDFSQQLRSWRKYHNDFTDSSDALAKITEEFYRLLTEHNVNID' A
#
# COMPACT_ATOMS: atom_id res chain seq x y z
N MET A 1 -1.82 36.40 -28.70
CA MET A 1 -2.90 35.69 -27.97
C MET A 1 -2.28 34.52 -27.24
N LYS A 2 -2.68 34.24 -26.00
CA LYS A 2 -2.26 33.06 -25.23
C LYS A 2 -3.46 32.16 -25.02
N ALA A 3 -3.28 30.87 -25.27
CA ALA A 3 -4.24 29.83 -24.97
C ALA A 3 -3.55 28.76 -24.11
N THR A 4 -4.23 28.29 -23.08
CA THR A 4 -3.81 27.17 -22.25
C THR A 4 -4.71 26.00 -22.60
N LEU A 5 -4.11 24.87 -22.97
CA LEU A 5 -4.82 23.61 -23.22
C LEU A 5 -4.82 22.79 -21.93
N THR A 6 -6.00 22.35 -21.52
CA THR A 6 -6.21 21.46 -20.37
C THR A 6 -6.95 20.25 -20.88
N PHE A 7 -6.33 19.07 -20.82
CA PHE A 7 -6.98 17.80 -21.16
C PHE A 7 -6.51 16.72 -20.18
N THR A 8 -7.32 15.68 -20.02
CA THR A 8 -6.97 14.45 -19.31
C THR A 8 -6.62 13.41 -20.37
N LEU A 9 -5.35 12.99 -20.48
CA LEU A 9 -4.97 11.89 -21.38
C LEU A 9 -5.39 10.59 -20.71
N PRO A 10 -6.36 9.83 -21.28
CA PRO A 10 -6.86 8.61 -20.64
C PRO A 10 -5.76 7.54 -20.48
N GLU A 11 -4.74 7.60 -21.32
CA GLU A 11 -3.68 6.59 -21.40
C GLU A 11 -2.70 6.66 -20.21
N GLU A 12 -2.50 7.84 -19.59
CA GLU A 12 -1.54 8.03 -18.48
C GLU A 12 -2.21 8.17 -17.11
N GLN A 13 -3.54 8.14 -17.01
CA GLN A 13 -4.25 8.38 -15.75
C GLN A 13 -3.84 7.37 -14.67
N VAL A 14 -3.68 6.10 -15.02
CA VAL A 14 -3.24 5.04 -14.09
C VAL A 14 -1.81 5.28 -13.62
N GLU A 15 -0.90 5.68 -14.52
CA GLU A 15 0.49 5.96 -14.17
C GLU A 15 0.59 7.20 -13.28
N PHE A 16 -0.20 8.24 -13.57
CA PHE A 16 -0.31 9.44 -12.74
C PHE A 16 -0.86 9.12 -11.35
N ASP A 17 -1.97 8.38 -11.28
CA ASP A 17 -2.60 7.97 -10.01
C ASP A 17 -1.68 7.08 -9.18
N THR A 18 -0.88 6.24 -9.83
CA THR A 18 0.18 5.46 -9.19
C THR A 18 1.29 6.36 -8.65
N ALA A 19 1.75 7.34 -9.45
CA ALA A 19 2.83 8.23 -9.08
C ALA A 19 2.48 9.13 -7.88
N ILE A 20 1.25 9.65 -7.82
CA ILE A 20 0.80 10.47 -6.68
C ILE A 20 0.69 9.65 -5.39
N GLN A 21 0.42 8.35 -5.48
CA GLN A 21 0.32 7.45 -4.33
C GLN A 21 1.67 6.86 -3.89
N ALA A 22 2.73 7.01 -4.68
CA ALA A 22 4.03 6.37 -4.45
C ALA A 22 4.63 6.68 -3.07
N SER A 23 4.49 7.92 -2.57
CA SER A 23 5.00 8.28 -1.25
C SER A 23 4.21 7.59 -0.12
N ALA A 24 2.88 7.51 -0.25
CA ALA A 24 2.02 6.83 0.72
C ALA A 24 2.29 5.32 0.69
N ALA A 25 2.41 4.73 -0.50
CA ALA A 25 2.78 3.33 -0.68
C ALA A 25 4.15 3.01 -0.06
N LYS A 26 5.13 3.90 -0.19
CA LYS A 26 6.44 3.72 0.45
C LYS A 26 6.35 3.69 1.98
N SER A 27 5.57 4.60 2.58
CA SER A 27 5.34 4.61 4.03
C SER A 27 4.61 3.35 4.48
N MET A 28 3.57 2.94 3.75
CA MET A 28 2.84 1.69 3.99
C MET A 28 3.79 0.49 3.99
N LEU A 29 4.61 0.34 2.95
CA LEU A 29 5.58 -0.76 2.83
C LEU A 29 6.61 -0.76 3.96
N TRP A 30 7.03 0.43 4.41
CA TRP A 30 7.91 0.56 5.56
C TRP A 30 7.25 0.01 6.82
N ASP A 31 6.03 0.45 7.14
CA ASP A 31 5.31 0.01 8.34
C ASP A 31 5.01 -1.49 8.29
N PHE A 32 4.61 -2.00 7.14
CA PHE A 32 4.41 -3.44 6.93
C PHE A 32 5.71 -4.22 7.21
N SER A 33 6.86 -3.72 6.72
CA SER A 33 8.16 -4.35 7.00
C SER A 33 8.53 -4.32 8.49
N GLN A 34 8.17 -3.25 9.22
CA GLN A 34 8.37 -3.17 10.66
C GLN A 34 7.51 -4.19 11.41
N GLN A 35 6.26 -4.38 10.98
CA GLN A 35 5.36 -5.35 11.57
C GLN A 35 5.84 -6.78 11.36
N LEU A 36 6.25 -7.15 10.15
CA LEU A 36 6.86 -8.46 9.87
C LEU A 36 8.10 -8.70 10.73
N ARG A 37 8.94 -7.68 10.90
CA ARG A 37 10.12 -7.75 11.78
C ARG A 37 9.72 -7.93 13.24
N SER A 38 8.67 -7.26 13.70
CA SER A 38 8.13 -7.37 15.06
C SER A 38 7.69 -8.80 15.35
N TRP A 39 6.85 -9.38 14.49
CA TRP A 39 6.39 -10.78 14.60
C TRP A 39 7.53 -11.80 14.60
N ARG A 40 8.62 -11.53 13.88
CA ARG A 40 9.81 -12.38 13.88
C ARG A 40 10.65 -12.22 15.15
N LYS A 41 10.74 -11.01 15.72
CA LYS A 41 11.63 -10.71 16.85
C LYS A 41 11.00 -10.99 18.20
N TYR A 42 9.72 -10.66 18.38
CA TYR A 42 9.04 -10.69 19.67
C TYR A 42 8.03 -11.84 19.81
N HIS A 43 8.11 -12.81 18.89
CA HIS A 43 7.11 -13.86 18.67
C HIS A 43 5.79 -13.32 18.10
N ASN A 44 5.07 -14.21 17.41
CA ASN A 44 3.73 -13.98 16.89
C ASN A 44 2.77 -15.00 17.52
N ASP A 45 1.48 -14.73 17.38
CA ASP A 45 0.40 -15.56 17.90
C ASP A 45 -0.23 -16.43 16.78
N PHE A 46 0.54 -16.75 15.74
CA PHE A 46 0.04 -17.55 14.61
C PHE A 46 -0.11 -19.01 15.04
N THR A 47 -1.28 -19.58 14.79
CA THR A 47 -1.62 -20.95 15.20
C THR A 47 -1.06 -21.98 14.23
N ASP A 48 -1.14 -21.69 12.93
CA ASP A 48 -0.60 -22.50 11.84
C ASP A 48 -0.29 -21.61 10.62
N SER A 49 0.12 -22.22 9.51
CA SER A 49 0.45 -21.49 8.28
C SER A 49 -0.77 -20.81 7.63
N SER A 50 -1.97 -21.35 7.80
CA SER A 50 -3.20 -20.74 7.28
C SER A 50 -3.58 -19.50 8.10
N ASP A 51 -3.47 -19.58 9.43
CA ASP A 51 -3.69 -18.44 10.33
C ASP A 51 -2.66 -17.33 10.08
N ALA A 52 -1.39 -17.70 9.89
CA ALA A 52 -0.34 -16.74 9.53
C ALA A 52 -0.66 -16.02 8.21
N LEU A 53 -1.10 -16.74 7.18
CA LEU A 53 -1.48 -16.12 5.91
C LEU A 53 -2.65 -15.15 6.09
N ALA A 54 -3.70 -15.57 6.81
CA ALA A 54 -4.86 -14.73 7.08
C ALA A 54 -4.48 -13.43 7.80
N LYS A 55 -3.71 -13.51 8.89
CA LYS A 55 -3.29 -12.35 9.69
C LYS A 55 -2.34 -11.42 8.95
N ILE A 56 -1.41 -11.97 8.15
CA ILE A 56 -0.51 -11.16 7.31
C ILE A 56 -1.31 -10.41 6.25
N THR A 57 -2.28 -11.07 5.61
CA THR A 57 -3.15 -10.44 4.62
C THR A 57 -4.06 -9.38 5.24
N GLU A 58 -4.64 -9.66 6.41
CA GLU A 58 -5.45 -8.69 7.16
C GLU A 58 -4.64 -7.42 7.47
N GLU A 59 -3.42 -7.59 7.99
CA GLU A 59 -2.53 -6.47 8.30
C GLU A 59 -2.14 -5.66 7.05
N PHE A 60 -1.88 -6.35 5.94
CA PHE A 60 -1.58 -5.69 4.67
C PHE A 60 -2.73 -4.77 4.20
N TYR A 61 -3.97 -5.26 4.19
CA TYR A 61 -5.13 -4.46 3.80
C TYR A 61 -5.50 -3.39 4.83
N ARG A 62 -5.26 -3.64 6.12
CA ARG A 62 -5.38 -2.64 7.17
C ARG A 62 -4.43 -1.46 6.90
N LEU A 63 -3.17 -1.74 6.57
CA LEU A 63 -2.16 -0.72 6.27
C LEU A 63 -2.41 0.00 4.94
N LEU A 64 -2.92 -0.69 3.92
CA LEU A 64 -3.39 -0.02 2.67
C LEU A 64 -4.44 1.05 2.98
N THR A 65 -5.41 0.69 3.81
CA THR A 65 -6.50 1.60 4.22
C THR A 65 -5.96 2.76 5.06
N GLU A 66 -5.08 2.48 6.02
CA GLU A 66 -4.47 3.49 6.90
C GLU A 66 -3.64 4.53 6.13
N HIS A 67 -2.89 4.08 5.12
CA HIS A 67 -2.06 4.96 4.28
C HIS A 67 -2.82 5.54 3.08
N ASN A 68 -4.11 5.23 2.92
CA ASN A 68 -4.94 5.66 1.78
C ASN A 68 -4.30 5.33 0.42
N VAL A 69 -3.80 4.10 0.30
CA VAL A 69 -3.20 3.55 -0.91
C VAL A 69 -4.22 2.63 -1.59
N ASN A 70 -4.57 2.95 -2.82
CA ASN A 70 -5.39 2.11 -3.67
C ASN A 70 -4.50 1.27 -4.60
N ILE A 71 -4.70 -0.04 -4.60
CA ILE A 71 -4.00 -0.99 -5.46
C ILE A 71 -4.95 -1.71 -6.45
N ASP A 72 -6.26 -1.41 -6.39
CA ASP A 72 -7.31 -1.89 -7.29
C ASP A 72 -7.63 -0.84 -8.37
#